data_AF-A0A3N0ZQ65-F1
#
_entry.id   AF-A0A3N0ZQ65-F1
#
_cell.length_a   1.000
_cell.length_b   1.000
_cell.length_c   1.000
_cell.angle_alpha   90.00
_cell.angle_beta   90.00
_cell.angle_gamma   90.00
#
_symmetry.space_group_name_H-M   'P 1'
#
loop_
_entity.id
_entity.type
_entity.pdbx_description
1 polymer ?
#
loop_
_entity_poly.entity_id
_entity_poly.type
_entity_poly.pdbx_seq_one_letter_code
_entity_poly.pdbx_strand_id
1 'polypeptide(L)'
;MITKIYIENFKGIGSPGVEIELKPITLLFGANSSGKSTIFHALLYLNTILEQKSGDVYCPSNSGNNLNFNGFKNVINNHQSENL
;
A
#
# COMPACT_ATOMS: atom_id res chain seq x y z
N MET A 1 2.06 -19.56 -2.38
CA MET A 1 1.32 -18.90 -1.27
C MET A 1 2.17 -17.74 -0.78
N ILE A 2 1.60 -16.56 -0.56
CA ILE A 2 2.35 -15.41 0.01
C ILE A 2 2.42 -15.61 1.52
N THR A 3 3.63 -15.63 2.08
CA THR A 3 3.86 -15.90 3.52
C THR A 3 4.33 -14.66 4.27
N LYS A 4 4.74 -13.61 3.56
CA LYS A 4 5.35 -12.41 4.14
C LYS A 4 5.21 -11.23 3.19
N ILE A 5 5.04 -10.04 3.74
CA ILE A 5 5.09 -8.77 3.00
C ILE A 5 5.99 -7.78 3.72
N TYR A 6 6.69 -6.97 2.93
CA TYR A 6 7.46 -5.82 3.38
C TYR A 6 6.93 -4.58 2.69
N ILE A 7 6.68 -3.51 3.44
CA ILE A 7 6.16 -2.25 2.93
C ILE A 7 7.05 -1.13 3.47
N GLU A 8 7.60 -0.32 2.57
CA GLU A 8 8.39 0.87 2.90
C GLU A 8 8.00 1.99 1.94
N ASN A 9 8.21 3.24 2.38
CA ASN A 9 8.01 4.44 1.58
C ASN A 9 6.60 4.55 0.96
N PHE A 10 5.58 4.10 1.69
CA PHE A 10 4.19 4.03 1.20
C PHE A 10 3.22 4.73 2.16
N LYS A 11 2.60 5.82 1.71
CA LYS A 11 1.71 6.71 2.47
C LYS A 11 2.31 7.04 3.83
N GLY A 12 1.67 6.65 4.93
CA GLY A 12 2.18 6.91 6.29
C GLY A 12 3.33 6.00 6.74
N ILE A 13 3.74 5.01 5.95
CA ILE A 13 4.83 4.08 6.28
C ILE A 13 6.13 4.61 5.66
N GLY A 14 7.01 5.16 6.49
CA GLY A 14 8.37 5.59 6.12
C GLY A 14 9.43 4.53 6.42
N SER A 15 10.71 4.91 6.35
CA SER A 15 11.84 4.04 6.72
C SER A 15 11.90 3.81 8.24
N PRO A 16 12.23 2.60 8.75
CA PRO A 16 12.74 1.40 8.04
C PRO A 16 11.66 0.46 7.47
N GLY A 17 10.44 0.96 7.24
CA GLY A 17 9.32 0.17 6.75
C GLY A 17 8.65 -0.70 7.81
N VAL A 18 7.73 -1.55 7.38
CA VAL A 18 7.08 -2.56 8.21
C VAL A 18 7.12 -3.91 7.50
N GLU A 19 7.39 -4.94 8.29
CA GLU A 19 7.42 -6.31 7.85
C GLU A 19 6.31 -7.10 8.55
N ILE A 20 5.52 -7.85 7.77
CA ILE A 20 4.36 -8.58 8.28
C ILE A 20 4.44 -10.03 7.80
N GLU A 21 4.53 -10.97 8.73
CA GLU A 21 4.29 -12.38 8.44
C GLU A 21 2.80 -12.62 8.24
N LEU A 22 2.45 -13.29 7.15
CA LEU A 22 1.08 -13.67 6.85
C LEU A 22 0.80 -15.08 7.34
N LYS A 23 -0.24 -15.23 8.16
CA LYS A 23 -0.85 -16.51 8.53
C LYS A 23 -2.21 -16.64 7.82
N PRO A 24 -2.80 -17.85 7.72
CA PRO A 24 -4.10 -18.05 7.07
C PRO A 24 -5.19 -17.07 7.55
N ILE A 25 -5.14 -16.66 8.82
CA ILE A 25 -5.89 -15.52 9.37
C ILE A 25 -4.88 -14.59 10.05
N THR A 26 -4.84 -13.34 9.60
CA THR A 26 -3.96 -12.30 10.16
C THR A 26 -4.83 -11.14 10.65
N LEU A 27 -4.73 -10.80 11.94
CA LEU A 27 -5.52 -9.74 12.56
C LEU A 27 -4.65 -8.48 12.76
N LEU A 28 -5.13 -7.34 12.30
CA LEU A 28 -4.45 -6.04 12.45
C LEU A 28 -5.14 -5.21 13.55
N PHE A 29 -4.43 -4.95 14.65
CA PHE A 29 -4.92 -4.16 15.78
C PHE A 29 -4.18 -2.82 15.90
N GLY A 30 -4.82 -1.83 16.55
CA GLY A 30 -4.22 -0.52 16.83
C GLY A 30 -5.23 0.63 16.77
N ALA A 31 -4.83 1.81 17.23
CA ALA A 31 -5.66 3.02 17.22
C ALA A 31 -6.13 3.42 15.81
N ASN A 32 -7.22 4.16 15.69
CA ASN A 32 -7.60 4.75 14.40
C ASN A 32 -6.45 5.61 13.85
N SER A 33 -6.29 5.62 12.53
CA SER A 33 -5.16 6.28 11.86
C SER A 33 -3.77 5.65 12.10
N SER A 34 -3.64 4.52 12.81
CA SER A 34 -2.34 3.84 13.02
C SER A 34 -1.75 3.15 11.77
N GLY A 35 -2.32 3.36 10.58
CA GLY A 35 -1.84 2.76 9.34
C GLY A 35 -2.44 1.39 8.96
N LYS A 36 -3.44 0.87 9.68
CA LYS A 36 -4.10 -0.41 9.33
C LYS A 36 -4.65 -0.41 7.90
N SER A 37 -5.41 0.62 7.51
CA SER A 37 -5.91 0.76 6.15
C SER A 37 -4.79 0.97 5.12
N THR A 38 -3.65 1.52 5.54
CA THR A 38 -2.47 1.70 4.67
C THR A 38 -1.90 0.36 4.22
N ILE A 39 -1.92 -0.68 5.07
CA ILE A 39 -1.49 -2.03 4.69
C ILE A 39 -2.40 -2.58 3.58
N PHE A 40 -3.72 -2.46 3.72
CA PHE A 40 -4.66 -2.87 2.68
C PHE A 40 -4.50 -2.06 1.38
N HIS A 41 -4.26 -0.75 1.50
CA HIS A 41 -3.96 0.10 0.35
C HIS A 41 -2.69 -0.36 -0.39
N ALA A 42 -1.63 -0.75 0.30
CA ALA A 42 -0.40 -1.25 -0.32
C ALA A 42 -0.64 -2.55 -1.10
N LEU A 43 -1.41 -3.49 -0.52
CA LEU A 43 -1.77 -4.74 -1.19
C LEU A 43 -2.63 -4.51 -2.44
N LEU A 44 -3.60 -3.61 -2.35
CA LEU A 44 -4.46 -3.23 -3.48
C LEU A 44 -3.67 -2.52 -4.58
N TYR A 45 -2.75 -1.62 -4.20
CA TYR A 45 -1.85 -0.94 -5.13
C TYR A 45 -0.98 -1.94 -5.89
N LEU A 46 -0.34 -2.88 -5.16
CA LEU A 46 0.46 -3.95 -5.75
C LEU A 46 -0.36 -4.81 -6.72
N ASN A 47 -1.54 -5.25 -6.32
CA ASN A 47 -2.44 -6.02 -7.19
C ASN A 47 -2.77 -5.24 -8.47
N THR A 48 -3.04 -3.94 -8.37
CA THR A 48 -3.35 -3.11 -9.54
C THR A 48 -2.15 -2.95 -10.47
N ILE A 49 -0.94 -2.76 -9.95
CA ILE A 49 0.29 -2.72 -10.76
C ILE A 49 0.46 -4.05 -11.51
N LEU A 50 0.25 -5.17 -10.84
CA LEU A 50 0.38 -6.50 -11.46
C LEU A 50 -0.66 -6.72 -12.57
N GLU A 51 -1.89 -6.21 -12.40
CA GLU A 51 -2.96 -6.29 -13.40
C GLU A 51 -2.70 -5.36 -14.61
N GLN A 52 -2.35 -4.10 -14.35
CA GLN A 52 -2.25 -3.06 -15.38
C GLN A 52 -0.86 -2.95 -16.01
N LYS A 53 0.16 -3.56 -15.40
CA LYS A 53 1.58 -3.44 -15.78
C LYS A 53 2.08 -2.00 -15.78
N SER A 54 1.51 -1.14 -14.93
CA SER A 54 1.87 0.26 -14.77
C SER A 54 2.06 0.59 -13.29
N GLY A 55 3.13 1.32 -12.98
CA GLY A 55 3.39 1.84 -11.64
C GLY A 55 2.60 3.09 -11.29
N ASP A 56 1.94 3.73 -12.27
CA ASP A 56 1.16 4.95 -12.06
C ASP A 56 -0.33 4.61 -11.91
N VAL A 57 -0.73 4.28 -10.68
CA VAL A 57 -2.10 3.84 -10.40
C VAL A 57 -2.95 5.03 -9.96
N TYR A 58 -4.00 5.31 -10.72
CA TYR A 58 -5.04 6.28 -10.33
C TYR A 58 -6.17 5.57 -9.57
N CYS A 59 -6.94 4.73 -10.25
CA CYS A 59 -8.05 4.02 -9.65
C CYS A 59 -7.82 2.49 -9.73
N PRO A 60 -7.81 1.78 -8.59
CA PRO A 60 -7.81 0.32 -8.59
C PRO A 60 -9.11 -0.22 -9.18
N SER A 61 -8.98 -1.19 -10.09
CA SER A 61 -10.08 -1.96 -10.70
C SER A 61 -11.10 -2.48 -9.66
N ASN A 62 -10.60 -2.96 -8.51
CA ASN A 62 -11.39 -3.61 -7.47
C ASN A 62 -11.78 -2.69 -6.29
N SER A 63 -11.63 -1.36 -6.41
CA SER A 63 -11.87 -0.43 -5.29
C SER A 63 -13.23 0.28 -5.26
N GLY A 64 -14.01 0.16 -6.34
CA GLY A 64 -15.22 0.97 -6.53
C GLY A 64 -14.91 2.48 -6.62
N ASN A 65 -15.94 3.33 -6.48
CA ASN A 65 -15.78 4.79 -6.64
C ASN A 65 -15.14 5.52 -5.44
N ASN A 66 -14.75 4.80 -4.38
CA ASN A 66 -14.38 5.42 -3.10
C ASN A 66 -12.87 5.52 -2.87
N LEU A 67 -12.04 4.97 -3.77
CA LEU A 67 -10.59 4.92 -3.57
C LEU A 67 -9.86 5.35 -4.85
N ASN A 68 -9.14 6.46 -4.74
CA ASN A 68 -8.30 6.97 -5.81
C ASN A 68 -6.90 7.22 -5.20
N PHE A 69 -5.90 6.56 -5.77
CA PHE A 69 -4.49 6.77 -5.43
C PHE A 69 -3.94 8.03 -6.08
N ASN A 70 -4.57 8.50 -7.16
CA ASN A 70 -4.23 9.71 -7.89
C ASN A 70 -2.79 9.73 -8.43
N GLY A 71 -2.26 8.56 -8.79
CA GLY A 71 -0.92 8.39 -9.33
C GLY A 71 0.17 8.13 -8.28
N PHE A 72 1.34 7.69 -8.76
CA PHE A 72 2.42 7.16 -7.92
C PHE A 72 2.92 8.16 -6.85
N LYS A 73 3.09 9.43 -7.20
CA LYS A 73 3.60 10.46 -6.27
C LYS A 73 2.73 10.66 -5.02
N ASN A 74 1.43 10.36 -5.12
CA ASN A 74 0.49 10.49 -4.02
C ASN A 74 0.56 9.33 -3.02
N VAL A 75 1.21 8.21 -3.39
CA VAL A 75 1.40 7.07 -2.50
C VAL A 75 2.79 6.99 -1.90
N ILE A 76 3.75 7.82 -2.33
CA ILE A 76 5.09 7.90 -1.72
C ILE A 76 5.01 8.57 -0.35
N ASN A 77 5.75 8.07 0.64
CA ASN A 77 5.82 8.72 1.96
C ASN A 77 6.32 10.16 1.83
N ASN A 78 5.66 11.08 2.53
CA ASN A 78 5.92 12.53 2.45
C ASN A 78 5.86 13.14 1.04
N HIS A 79 5.34 12.44 0.03
CA HIS A 79 5.35 12.86 -1.38
C HIS A 79 6.74 13.18 -1.94
N GLN A 80 7.80 12.69 -1.29
CA GLN A 80 9.18 12.96 -1.68
C GLN A 80 9.68 11.90 -2.67
N SER A 81 9.59 12.20 -3.97
CA SER A 81 10.12 11.34 -5.04
C SER A 81 11.58 11.60 -5.38
N GLU A 82 12.25 12.54 -4.70
CA GLU A 82 13.58 13.05 -5.09
C GLU A 82 14.73 12.06 -4.89
N ASN A 83 14.47 10.86 -4.36
CA ASN A 83 15.48 9.84 -4.06
C ASN A 83 15.13 8.44 -4.61
N LEU A 84 14.26 8.35 -5.62
CA LEU A 84 13.88 7.09 -6.28
C LEU A 84 14.41 7.01 -7.72
#